data_AF-A0A948RHB1-F1
#
_entry.id   AF-A0A948RHB1-F1
#
_cell.length_a   1.000
_cell.length_b   1.000
_cell.length_c   1.000
_cell.angle_alpha   90.00
_cell.angle_beta   90.00
_cell.angle_gamma   90.00
#
_symmetry.space_group_name_H-M   'P 1'
#
loop_
_entity.id
_entity.type
_entity.pdbx_description
1 polymer ?
#
loop_
_entity_poly.entity_id
_entity_poly.type
_entity_poly.pdbx_seq_one_letter_code
_entity_poly.pdbx_strand_id
1 'polypeptide(L)'
;IILFVMMVITYTIVFSIIGVRYAIGLALLAGFSNFLPYIGPAINLTVLGLVTFFQANNPFGLSPLAYTGIVIALTVIIDQVYASLVTPRFMAQTLKVHPAAVLIAAIIAANLLGVLGLLIAAPLLATLKLIGQYMLRKMLDEDPWPEIEELPPPVSPSPLWVRLRAWWQARRKKKRKA
;
A
#
# COMPACT_ATOMS: atom_id res chain seq x y z
N ILE A 1 -2.33 2.21 12.62
CA ILE A 1 -1.46 2.43 13.81
C ILE A 1 -0.14 1.68 13.69
N ILE A 2 -0.12 0.34 13.52
CA ILE A 2 1.13 -0.44 13.37
C ILE A 2 2.01 0.10 12.21
N LEU A 3 1.42 0.29 11.03
CA LEU A 3 2.14 0.85 9.87
C LEU A 3 2.72 2.24 10.14
N PHE A 4 1.97 3.09 10.84
CA PHE A 4 2.44 4.43 11.23
C PHE A 4 3.69 4.36 12.11
N VAL A 5 3.65 3.55 13.18
CA VAL A 5 4.79 3.39 14.09
C VAL A 5 6.01 2.83 13.36
N MET A 6 5.84 1.80 12.53
CA MET A 6 6.95 1.23 11.75
C MET A 6 7.56 2.25 10.78
N MET A 7 6.73 3.05 10.13
CA MET A 7 7.17 4.06 9.18
C MET A 7 7.95 5.17 9.89
N VAL A 8 7.44 5.67 11.02
CA VAL A 8 8.15 6.67 11.86
C VAL A 8 9.50 6.14 12.33
N ILE A 9 9.57 4.89 12.80
CA ILE A 9 10.84 4.29 13.24
C ILE A 9 11.82 4.18 12.07
N THR A 10 11.35 3.66 10.93
CA THR A 10 12.18 3.49 9.73
C THR A 10 12.75 4.82 9.25
N TYR A 11 11.90 5.84 9.10
CA TYR A 11 12.33 7.16 8.67
C TYR A 11 13.23 7.85 9.68
N THR A 12 12.96 7.71 10.98
CA THR A 12 13.83 8.27 12.02
C THR A 12 15.24 7.70 11.91
N ILE A 13 15.36 6.37 11.74
CA ILE A 13 16.65 5.71 11.59
C ILE A 13 17.36 6.18 10.30
N VAL A 14 16.67 6.11 9.17
CA VAL A 14 17.23 6.46 7.86
C VAL A 14 17.68 7.92 7.81
N PHE A 15 16.82 8.86 8.22
CA PHE A 15 17.14 10.29 8.21
C PHE A 15 18.24 10.64 9.22
N SER A 16 18.30 9.96 10.36
CA SER A 16 19.38 10.16 11.33
C SER A 16 20.73 9.67 10.80
N ILE A 17 20.77 8.51 10.13
CA ILE A 17 22.00 7.98 9.51
C ILE A 17 22.52 8.91 8.41
N ILE A 18 21.62 9.50 7.62
CA ILE A 18 21.97 10.42 6.51
C ILE A 18 22.24 11.85 7.02
N GLY A 19 22.03 12.11 8.31
CA GLY A 19 22.24 13.39 8.94
C GLY A 19 21.26 14.48 8.48
N VAL A 20 20.04 14.10 8.12
CA VAL A 20 18.99 15.05 7.75
C VAL A 20 18.57 15.84 8.99
N ARG A 21 18.56 17.16 8.89
CA ARG A 21 18.14 18.02 10.00
C ARG A 21 16.64 17.81 10.27
N TYR A 22 16.26 17.80 11.54
CA TYR A 22 14.88 17.51 11.98
C TYR A 22 14.37 16.10 11.62
N ALA A 23 15.27 15.11 11.57
CA ALA A 23 14.96 13.71 11.24
C ALA A 23 13.67 13.17 11.92
N ILE A 24 13.52 13.37 13.24
CA ILE A 24 12.33 12.90 13.98
C ILE A 24 11.06 13.63 13.52
N GLY A 25 11.12 14.95 13.36
CA GLY A 25 9.96 15.75 12.92
C GLY A 25 9.51 15.37 11.51
N LEU A 26 10.47 15.16 10.60
CA LEU A 26 10.19 14.72 9.24
C LEU A 26 9.69 13.27 9.20
N ALA A 27 10.20 12.39 10.06
CA ALA A 27 9.71 11.02 10.17
C ALA A 27 8.27 10.95 10.69
N LEU A 28 7.90 11.80 11.65
CA LEU A 28 6.52 11.97 12.10
C LEU A 28 5.63 12.45 10.96
N LEU A 29 6.08 13.47 10.22
CA LEU A 29 5.36 14.00 9.07
C LEU A 29 5.15 12.91 8.00
N ALA A 30 6.18 12.12 7.68
CA ALA A 30 6.09 10.99 6.77
C ALA A 30 5.05 9.94 7.24
N GLY A 31 5.03 9.64 8.54
CA GLY A 31 4.01 8.77 9.13
C GLY A 31 2.60 9.32 8.95
N PHE A 32 2.38 10.61 9.23
CA PHE A 32 1.07 11.25 9.05
C PHE A 32 0.64 11.31 7.59
N SER A 33 1.59 11.54 6.69
CA SER A 33 1.37 11.55 5.24
C SER A 33 0.77 10.23 4.74
N ASN A 34 1.07 9.10 5.38
CA ASN A 34 0.49 7.82 4.98
C ASN A 34 -1.02 7.71 5.20
N PHE A 35 -1.62 8.57 6.02
CA PHE A 35 -3.09 8.63 6.16
C PHE A 35 -3.77 9.33 4.99
N LEU A 36 -3.04 10.19 4.27
CA LEU A 36 -3.55 10.95 3.14
C LEU A 36 -3.03 10.35 1.83
N PRO A 37 -3.78 9.46 1.16
CA PRO A 37 -3.36 8.93 -0.11
C PRO A 37 -3.15 10.07 -1.11
N TYR A 38 -2.03 10.03 -1.85
CA TYR A 38 -1.56 11.02 -2.83
C TYR A 38 -1.10 12.37 -2.26
N ILE A 39 -1.90 13.01 -1.41
CA ILE A 39 -1.57 14.34 -0.85
C ILE A 39 -0.41 14.22 0.15
N GLY A 40 -0.44 13.22 1.01
CA GLY A 40 0.57 13.05 2.05
C GLY A 40 1.98 12.86 1.50
N PRO A 41 2.21 11.92 0.57
CA PRO A 41 3.52 11.76 -0.07
C PRO A 41 4.01 13.04 -0.75
N ALA A 42 3.11 13.78 -1.42
CA ALA A 42 3.48 15.05 -2.05
C ALA A 42 3.96 16.08 -1.01
N ILE A 43 3.20 16.29 0.08
CA ILE A 43 3.59 17.20 1.16
C ILE A 43 4.91 16.76 1.79
N ASN A 44 5.06 15.46 2.06
CA ASN A 44 6.28 14.91 2.66
C ASN A 44 7.51 15.17 1.79
N LEU A 45 7.45 14.85 0.50
CA LEU A 45 8.55 15.06 -0.42
C LEU A 45 8.88 16.54 -0.62
N THR A 46 7.87 17.42 -0.67
CA THR A 46 8.10 18.86 -0.77
C THR A 46 8.80 19.41 0.47
N VAL A 47 8.28 19.11 1.67
CA VAL A 47 8.88 19.60 2.93
C VAL A 47 10.28 19.02 3.12
N LEU A 48 10.46 17.71 2.91
CA LEU A 48 11.75 17.05 2.99
C LEU A 48 12.75 17.66 2.00
N GLY A 49 12.34 17.84 0.74
CA GLY A 49 13.18 18.41 -0.30
C GLY A 49 13.63 19.84 0.03
N LEU A 50 12.73 20.67 0.55
CA LEU A 50 13.09 22.02 1.00
C LEU A 50 14.09 21.98 2.16
N VAL A 51 13.84 21.15 3.17
CA VAL A 51 14.73 21.05 4.34
C VAL A 51 16.13 20.57 3.93
N THR A 52 16.22 19.56 3.07
CA THR A 52 17.51 19.03 2.62
C THR A 52 18.22 19.98 1.65
N PHE A 53 17.47 20.74 0.85
CA PHE A 53 18.05 21.69 -0.10
C PHE A 53 18.65 22.90 0.60
N PHE A 54 18.00 23.42 1.64
CA PHE A 54 18.53 24.52 2.43
C PHE A 54 19.50 24.07 3.54
N GLN A 55 19.77 22.76 3.65
CA GLN A 55 20.77 22.23 4.57
C GLN A 55 22.18 22.42 3.99
N ALA A 56 22.81 23.56 4.31
CA ALA A 56 24.16 23.90 3.87
C ALA A 56 25.24 22.92 4.40
N ASN A 57 25.07 22.43 5.63
CA ASN A 57 25.98 21.48 6.26
C ASN A 57 25.38 20.07 6.17
N ASN A 58 25.88 19.26 5.23
CA ASN A 58 25.59 17.83 5.17
C ASN A 58 26.85 17.02 5.54
N PRO A 59 26.70 15.81 6.10
CA PRO A 59 27.82 14.97 6.53
C PRO A 59 28.77 14.54 5.40
N PHE A 60 28.31 14.64 4.15
CA PHE A 60 28.96 14.07 2.98
C PHE A 60 29.70 15.12 2.13
N GLY A 61 29.66 16.40 2.50
CA GLY A 61 30.23 17.50 1.73
C GLY A 61 29.65 17.66 0.32
N LEU A 62 28.45 17.13 0.06
CA LEU A 62 27.83 17.14 -1.27
C LEU A 62 27.19 18.49 -1.59
N SER A 63 26.99 18.77 -2.87
CA SER A 63 26.19 19.93 -3.28
C SER A 63 24.73 19.78 -2.79
N PRO A 64 24.02 20.88 -2.48
CA PRO A 64 22.66 20.81 -1.95
C PRO A 64 21.68 20.06 -2.87
N LEU A 65 21.85 20.22 -4.19
CA LEU A 65 21.08 19.50 -5.20
C LEU A 65 21.34 17.99 -5.16
N ALA A 66 22.61 17.57 -5.10
CA ALA A 66 22.97 16.16 -5.05
C ALA A 66 22.49 15.49 -3.77
N TYR A 67 22.67 16.15 -2.62
CA TYR A 67 22.19 15.66 -1.32
C TYR A 67 20.67 15.49 -1.31
N THR A 68 19.93 16.52 -1.75
CA THR A 68 18.47 16.48 -1.84
C THR A 68 17.98 15.38 -2.77
N GLY A 69 18.62 15.22 -3.94
CA GLY A 69 18.28 14.17 -4.89
C GLY A 69 18.42 12.77 -4.29
N ILE A 70 19.49 12.51 -3.53
CA ILE A 70 19.71 11.23 -2.86
C ILE A 70 18.64 10.98 -1.78
N VAL A 71 18.36 11.97 -0.94
CA VAL A 71 17.38 11.83 0.14
C VAL A 71 15.97 11.59 -0.41
N ILE A 72 15.58 12.33 -1.45
CA ILE A 72 14.28 12.14 -2.14
C ILE A 72 14.23 10.75 -2.78
N ALA A 73 15.26 10.34 -3.52
CA ALA A 73 15.29 9.04 -4.16
C ALA A 73 15.14 7.90 -3.14
N LEU A 74 15.86 7.99 -2.01
CA LEU A 74 15.76 7.00 -0.94
C LEU A 74 14.36 6.96 -0.31
N THR A 75 13.76 8.13 -0.08
CA THR A 75 12.40 8.26 0.47
C THR A 75 11.37 7.62 -0.47
N VAL A 76 11.47 7.87 -1.77
CA VAL A 76 10.60 7.25 -2.78
C VAL A 76 10.76 5.73 -2.80
N ILE A 77 11.99 5.21 -2.68
CA ILE A 77 12.24 3.77 -2.61
C ILE A 77 11.59 3.17 -1.36
N ILE A 78 11.74 3.81 -0.20
CA ILE A 78 11.12 3.36 1.06
C ILE A 78 9.60 3.34 0.92
N ASP A 79 8.99 4.42 0.43
CA ASP A 79 7.55 4.51 0.23
C ASP A 79 7.05 3.43 -0.74
N GLN A 80 7.79 3.15 -1.82
CA GLN A 80 7.45 2.09 -2.77
C GLN A 80 7.50 0.70 -2.12
N VAL A 81 8.50 0.41 -1.29
CA VAL A 81 8.60 -0.85 -0.53
C VAL A 81 7.43 -0.96 0.45
N TYR A 82 7.07 0.13 1.14
CA TYR A 82 5.94 0.15 2.04
C TYR A 82 4.61 -0.07 1.31
N ALA A 83 4.41 0.57 0.15
CA ALA A 83 3.20 0.44 -0.64
C ALA A 83 3.04 -0.97 -1.27
N SER A 84 4.14 -1.56 -1.76
CA SER A 84 4.10 -2.81 -2.53
C SER A 84 4.21 -4.08 -1.70
N LEU A 85 5.02 -4.07 -0.63
CA LEU A 85 5.33 -5.29 0.13
C LEU A 85 4.75 -5.24 1.54
N VAL A 86 4.93 -4.13 2.23
CA VAL A 86 4.56 -4.02 3.65
C VAL A 86 3.04 -3.91 3.77
N THR A 87 2.45 -2.88 3.17
CA THR A 87 1.02 -2.59 3.30
C THR A 87 0.14 -3.80 2.94
N PRO A 88 0.32 -4.49 1.79
CA PRO A 88 -0.56 -5.63 1.44
C PRO A 88 -0.43 -6.81 2.39
N ARG A 89 0.78 -7.08 2.91
CA ARG A 89 1.00 -8.17 3.88
C ARG A 89 0.34 -7.90 5.23
N PHE A 90 0.32 -6.64 5.67
CA PHE A 90 -0.36 -6.25 6.90
C PHE A 90 -1.87 -6.03 6.71
N MET A 91 -2.31 -5.68 5.50
CA MET A 91 -3.72 -5.43 5.15
C MET A 91 -4.38 -6.61 4.44
N ALA A 92 -4.00 -7.85 4.79
CA ALA A 92 -4.19 -9.09 4.02
C ALA A 92 -5.60 -9.42 3.46
N GLN A 93 -6.63 -8.61 3.68
CA GLN A 93 -7.92 -8.70 3.00
C GLN A 93 -8.50 -7.29 2.80
N THR A 94 -8.13 -6.62 1.70
CA THR A 94 -8.66 -5.27 1.43
C THR A 94 -10.10 -5.35 0.93
N LEU A 95 -10.99 -4.59 1.58
CA LEU A 95 -12.30 -4.22 1.06
C LEU A 95 -12.14 -3.77 -0.41
N LYS A 96 -12.87 -4.40 -1.34
CA LYS A 96 -12.86 -4.06 -2.78
C LYS A 96 -13.47 -2.67 -3.02
N VAL A 97 -12.81 -1.60 -2.57
CA VAL A 97 -13.25 -0.20 -2.72
C VAL A 97 -12.29 0.49 -3.67
N HIS A 98 -12.84 1.16 -4.68
CA HIS A 98 -12.04 1.83 -5.70
C HIS A 98 -11.26 3.01 -5.07
N PRO A 99 -9.94 3.17 -5.31
CA PRO A 99 -9.12 4.23 -4.71
C PRO A 99 -9.70 5.64 -4.89
N ALA A 100 -10.19 5.95 -6.11
CA ALA A 100 -10.89 7.20 -6.39
C ALA A 100 -12.10 7.47 -5.45
N ALA A 101 -12.89 6.45 -5.11
CA ALA A 101 -14.01 6.61 -4.20
C ALA A 101 -13.54 6.97 -2.78
N VAL A 102 -12.43 6.36 -2.32
CA VAL A 102 -11.80 6.67 -1.03
C VAL A 102 -11.32 8.12 -1.01
N LEU A 103 -10.71 8.61 -2.09
CA LEU A 103 -10.28 10.00 -2.21
C LEU A 103 -11.46 10.99 -2.12
N ILE A 104 -12.55 10.71 -2.84
CA ILE A 104 -13.74 11.55 -2.82
C ILE A 104 -14.34 11.58 -1.41
N ALA A 105 -14.49 10.41 -0.78
CA ALA A 105 -15.00 10.33 0.59
C ALA A 105 -14.08 11.03 1.59
N ALA A 106 -12.76 10.95 1.40
CA ALA A 106 -11.78 11.65 2.20
C ALA A 106 -11.93 13.17 2.11
N ILE A 107 -12.12 13.73 0.91
CA ILE A 107 -12.34 15.17 0.71
C ILE A 107 -13.65 15.60 1.37
N ILE A 108 -14.73 14.83 1.20
CA ILE A 108 -16.03 15.14 1.80
C ILE A 108 -15.94 15.07 3.34
N ALA A 109 -15.37 14.00 3.88
CA ALA A 109 -15.23 13.81 5.33
C ALA A 109 -14.29 14.87 5.94
N ALA A 110 -13.22 15.24 5.24
CA ALA A 110 -12.33 16.32 5.66
C ALA A 110 -13.04 17.68 5.74
N ASN A 111 -13.95 17.98 4.81
CA ASN A 111 -14.75 19.20 4.88
C ASN A 111 -15.75 19.19 6.05
N LEU A 112 -16.29 18.02 6.42
CA LEU A 112 -17.29 17.91 7.48
C LEU A 112 -16.70 17.87 8.89
N LEU A 113 -15.61 17.12 9.09
CA LEU A 113 -15.04 16.80 10.41
C LEU A 113 -13.55 17.15 10.51
N GLY A 114 -12.99 17.84 9.51
CA GLY A 114 -11.57 18.18 9.48
C GLY A 114 -10.66 16.96 9.40
N VAL A 115 -9.52 17.01 10.09
CA VAL A 115 -8.53 15.93 10.13
C VAL A 115 -9.14 14.63 10.65
N LEU A 116 -10.09 14.69 11.60
CA LEU A 116 -10.76 13.50 12.12
C LEU A 116 -11.58 12.80 11.04
N GLY A 117 -12.30 13.55 10.21
CA GLY A 117 -13.06 12.99 9.09
C GLY A 117 -12.18 12.30 8.07
N LEU A 118 -11.02 12.88 7.80
CA LEU A 118 -10.03 12.32 6.90
C LEU A 118 -9.49 10.96 7.38
N LEU A 119 -9.21 10.84 8.69
CA LEU A 119 -8.73 9.59 9.30
C LEU A 119 -9.74 8.44 9.21
N ILE A 120 -11.04 8.75 9.31
CA ILE A 120 -12.11 7.74 9.28
C ILE A 120 -12.76 7.57 7.91
N ALA A 121 -12.34 8.31 6.90
CA ALA A 121 -12.99 8.33 5.58
C ALA A 121 -13.04 6.95 4.90
N ALA A 122 -11.94 6.20 4.94
CA ALA A 122 -11.86 4.88 4.33
C ALA A 122 -12.82 3.85 4.97
N PRO A 123 -12.81 3.64 6.30
CA PRO A 123 -13.77 2.73 6.94
C PRO A 123 -15.21 3.23 6.85
N LEU A 124 -15.44 4.54 6.90
CA LEU A 124 -16.78 5.12 6.73
C LEU A 124 -17.33 4.82 5.33
N LEU A 125 -16.55 5.08 4.28
CA LEU A 125 -16.94 4.78 2.91
C LEU A 125 -17.20 3.30 2.70
N ALA A 126 -16.34 2.43 3.23
CA ALA A 126 -16.53 0.98 3.15
C ALA A 126 -17.85 0.55 3.80
N THR A 127 -18.17 1.13 4.96
CA THR A 127 -19.42 0.87 5.68
C THR A 127 -20.64 1.35 4.90
N LEU A 128 -20.60 2.58 4.37
CA LEU A 128 -21.67 3.14 3.55
C LEU A 128 -21.88 2.32 2.27
N LYS A 129 -20.79 1.90 1.62
CA LYS A 129 -20.85 1.03 0.44
C LYS A 129 -21.50 -0.31 0.77
N LEU A 130 -21.12 -0.94 1.89
CA LEU A 130 -21.69 -2.21 2.33
C LEU A 130 -23.19 -2.09 2.56
N ILE A 131 -23.62 -1.05 3.30
CA ILE A 131 -25.03 -0.79 3.59
C ILE A 131 -25.80 -0.51 2.29
N GLY A 132 -25.26 0.32 1.41
CA GLY A 132 -25.89 0.64 0.12
C GLY A 132 -26.05 -0.59 -0.78
N GLN A 133 -25.03 -1.44 -0.85
CA GLN A 133 -25.10 -2.70 -1.60
C GLN A 133 -26.14 -3.66 -1.01
N TYR A 134 -26.21 -3.76 0.32
CA TYR A 134 -27.22 -4.55 1.00
C TYR A 134 -28.63 -4.06 0.70
N MET A 135 -28.87 -2.74 0.83
CA MET A 135 -30.17 -2.14 0.57
C MET A 135 -30.60 -2.32 -0.88
N LEU A 136 -29.70 -2.08 -1.84
CA LEU A 136 -30.01 -2.21 -3.27
C LEU A 136 -30.39 -3.66 -3.63
N ARG A 137 -29.61 -4.65 -3.18
CA ARG A 137 -29.92 -6.07 -3.41
C ARG A 137 -31.26 -6.46 -2.80
N LYS A 138 -31.51 -6.02 -1.56
CA LYS A 138 -32.77 -6.29 -0.87
C LYS A 138 -33.98 -5.63 -1.54
N MET A 139 -33.81 -4.46 -2.17
CA MET A 139 -34.89 -3.81 -2.94
C MET A 139 -35.15 -4.47 -4.29
N LEU A 140 -34.15 -5.16 -4.85
CA LEU A 140 -34.25 -5.89 -6.11
C LEU A 140 -34.64 -7.37 -5.91
N ASP A 141 -34.98 -7.77 -4.68
CA ASP A 141 -35.20 -9.17 -4.26
C ASP A 141 -34.04 -10.11 -4.66
N GLU A 142 -32.82 -9.55 -4.79
CA GLU A 142 -31.59 -10.31 -4.98
C GLU A 142 -31.03 -10.74 -3.62
N ASP A 143 -30.26 -11.83 -3.60
CA ASP A 143 -29.58 -12.26 -2.38
C ASP A 143 -28.57 -11.17 -1.93
N PRO A 144 -28.76 -10.58 -0.72
CA PRO A 144 -27.82 -9.62 -0.16
C PRO A 144 -26.44 -10.22 0.10
N TRP A 145 -26.36 -11.54 0.25
CA TRP A 145 -25.16 -12.30 0.55
C TRP A 145 -24.99 -13.42 -0.48
N PRO A 146 -24.70 -13.10 -1.75
CA PRO A 146 -24.49 -14.14 -2.75
C PRO A 146 -23.37 -15.03 -2.22
N GLU A 147 -23.62 -16.35 -2.18
CA GLU A 147 -22.55 -17.30 -1.89
C GLU A 147 -21.38 -16.91 -2.78
N ILE A 148 -20.21 -16.68 -2.17
CA ILE A 148 -19.01 -16.42 -2.93
C ILE A 148 -18.84 -17.66 -3.77
N GLU A 149 -19.20 -17.59 -5.04
CA GLU A 149 -18.97 -18.65 -6.00
C GLU A 149 -17.48 -18.89 -5.91
N GLU A 150 -17.09 -19.96 -5.20
CA GLU A 150 -15.70 -20.26 -4.93
C GLU A 150 -15.11 -20.44 -6.32
N LEU A 151 -14.40 -19.41 -6.79
CA LEU A 151 -13.70 -19.48 -8.06
C LEU A 151 -12.96 -20.81 -8.00
N PRO A 152 -13.20 -21.73 -8.96
CA PRO A 152 -12.55 -23.03 -8.93
C PRO A 152 -11.08 -22.76 -8.70
N PRO A 153 -10.44 -23.42 -7.71
CA PRO A 153 -9.11 -23.07 -7.26
C PRO A 153 -8.25 -22.89 -8.50
N PRO A 154 -7.55 -21.73 -8.64
CA PRO A 154 -6.88 -21.39 -9.88
C PRO A 154 -6.09 -22.61 -10.30
N VAL A 155 -6.37 -23.15 -11.50
CA VAL A 155 -5.82 -24.41 -11.95
C VAL A 155 -4.31 -24.30 -11.85
N SER A 156 -3.75 -24.83 -10.75
CA SER A 156 -2.33 -24.68 -10.49
C SER A 156 -1.64 -25.39 -11.65
N PRO A 157 -0.77 -24.72 -12.42
CA PRO A 157 -0.08 -25.41 -13.49
C PRO A 157 0.59 -26.63 -12.89
N SER A 158 0.16 -27.82 -13.31
CA SER A 158 0.64 -29.07 -12.73
C SER A 158 2.17 -29.04 -12.73
N PRO A 159 2.85 -29.30 -11.61
CA PRO A 159 4.30 -29.29 -11.56
C PRO A 159 4.89 -30.10 -12.71
N LEU A 160 6.00 -29.65 -13.31
CA LEU A 160 6.62 -30.32 -14.46
C LEU A 160 6.85 -31.83 -14.23
N TRP A 161 7.15 -32.21 -12.98
CA TRP A 161 7.31 -33.59 -12.54
C TRP A 161 6.04 -34.45 -12.71
N VAL A 162 4.84 -33.87 -12.57
CA VAL A 162 3.56 -34.57 -12.79
C VAL A 162 3.36 -34.85 -14.28
N ARG A 163 3.64 -33.87 -15.14
CA ARG A 163 3.59 -34.04 -16.61
C ARG A 163 4.62 -35.07 -17.09
N LEU A 164 5.83 -35.03 -16.52
CA LEU A 164 6.89 -36.00 -16.80
C LEU A 164 6.51 -37.41 -16.36
N ARG A 165 5.97 -37.60 -15.15
CA ARG A 165 5.49 -38.91 -14.67
C ARG A 165 4.39 -39.46 -15.56
N ALA A 166 3.41 -38.65 -15.94
CA ALA A 166 2.33 -39.07 -16.83
C ALA A 166 2.85 -39.52 -18.20
N TRP A 167 3.75 -38.73 -18.80
CA TRP A 167 4.41 -39.09 -20.05
C TRP A 167 5.22 -40.40 -19.95
N TRP A 168 5.93 -40.59 -18.84
CA TRP A 168 6.75 -41.77 -18.63
C TRP A 168 5.92 -43.04 -18.38
N GLN A 169 4.81 -42.92 -17.65
CA GLN A 169 3.83 -44.00 -17.47
C GLN A 169 3.13 -44.36 -18.79
N ALA A 170 2.79 -43.38 -19.62
CA ALA A 170 2.23 -43.61 -20.96
C ALA A 170 3.23 -44.36 -21.86
N ARG A 171 4.52 -43.99 -21.84
CA ARG A 171 5.58 -44.72 -22.56
C ARG A 171 5.77 -46.15 -22.04
N ARG A 172 5.68 -46.37 -20.73
CA ARG A 172 5.78 -47.73 -20.14
C ARG A 172 4.60 -48.63 -20.50
N LYS A 173 3.37 -48.12 -20.51
CA LYS A 173 2.19 -48.90 -20.94
C LYS A 173 2.27 -49.30 -22.42
N LYS A 174 2.82 -48.44 -23.29
CA LYS A 174 2.99 -48.72 -24.72
C LYS A 174 4.03 -49.83 -25.00
N LYS A 175 5.06 -49.96 -24.15
CA LYS A 175 6.06 -51.04 -24.24
C LYS A 175 5.61 -52.40 -23.67
N ARG A 176 4.46 -52.46 -23.00
CA ARG A 176 3.93 -53.69 -22.37
C ARG A 176 2.84 -54.38 -23.21
N LYS A 177 2.43 -53.76 -24.32
CA LYS A 177 1.41 -54.23 -25.27
C LYS A 177 2.01 -54.55 -26.67
N ALA A 178 3.33 -54.51 -26.79
CA ALA A 178 4.10 -54.98 -27.95
C ALA A 178 5.05 -56.06 -27.43
#